data_AF-A0A604CQ86-F1
#
_entry.id   AF-A0A604CQ86-F1
#
_cell.length_a   1.000
_cell.length_b   1.000
_cell.length_c   1.000
_cell.angle_alpha   90.00
_cell.angle_beta   90.00
_cell.angle_gamma   90.00
#
_symmetry.space_group_name_H-M   'P 1'
#
loop_
_entity.id
_entity.type
_entity.pdbx_description
1 polymer ?
#
loop_
_entity_poly.entity_id
_entity_poly.type
_entity_poly.pdbx_seq_one_letter_code
_entity_poly.pdbx_strand_id
1 'polypeptide(L)'
;MSEKTEQPTEKKLRDGRKEGQVVKSIEITSLFQLIALYLYFHFFTEKMILILIESITFTLQLVNKPFSYALTQLSHALIESLTSALLFLGAGVIVATVGSVFLQVGVVIASKAIGFKSEHIN
;
A
#
# COMPACT_ATOMS: atom_id res chain seq x y z
N MET A 1 -11.12 30.76 20.36
CA MET A 1 -10.21 29.60 20.46
C MET A 1 -8.87 30.11 20.93
N SER A 2 -8.54 29.94 22.21
CA SER A 2 -7.21 30.31 22.73
C SER A 2 -6.21 29.28 22.21
N GLU A 3 -5.30 29.73 21.36
CA GLU A 3 -4.20 28.94 20.83
C GLU A 3 -3.32 28.54 22.02
N LYS A 4 -3.45 27.29 22.47
CA LYS A 4 -2.69 26.78 23.64
C LYS A 4 -1.22 26.71 23.26
N THR A 5 -0.42 27.64 23.78
CA THR A 5 1.02 27.80 23.55
C THR A 5 1.90 26.87 24.39
N GLU A 6 1.32 26.12 25.32
CA GLU A 6 2.07 25.20 26.17
C GLU A 6 2.25 23.82 25.53
N GLN A 7 3.48 23.28 25.64
CA GLN A 7 3.76 21.92 25.22
C GLN A 7 2.92 20.92 26.06
N PRO A 8 2.35 19.89 25.43
CA PRO A 8 1.54 18.91 26.14
C PRO A 8 2.38 18.17 27.20
N THR A 9 1.87 18.08 28.43
CA THR A 9 2.48 17.29 29.50
C THR A 9 2.47 15.79 29.18
N GLU A 10 3.39 15.02 29.77
CA GLU A 10 3.49 13.57 29.53
C GLU A 10 2.18 12.80 29.78
N LYS A 11 1.42 13.23 30.80
CA LYS A 11 0.09 12.68 31.10
C LYS A 11 -0.88 12.88 29.92
N LYS A 12 -0.88 14.07 29.32
CA LYS A 12 -1.74 14.41 28.17
C LYS A 12 -1.35 13.61 26.93
N LEU A 13 -0.05 13.37 26.71
CA LEU A 13 0.43 12.51 25.61
C LEU A 13 -0.01 11.04 25.79
N ARG A 14 0.10 10.50 27.01
CA ARG A 14 -0.36 9.14 27.32
C ARG A 14 -1.87 8.98 27.16
N ASP A 15 -2.65 9.95 27.62
CA ASP A 15 -4.11 9.90 27.52
C ASP A 15 -4.56 10.07 26.05
N GLY A 16 -3.93 10.99 25.29
CA GLY A 16 -4.15 11.12 23.85
C GLY A 16 -3.87 9.82 23.09
N ARG A 17 -2.78 9.11 23.42
CA ARG A 17 -2.47 7.78 22.86
C ARG A 17 -3.56 6.74 23.15
N LYS A 18 -4.11 6.69 24.38
CA LYS A 18 -5.22 5.78 24.73
C LYS A 18 -6.51 6.10 23.98
N GLU A 19 -6.66 7.36 23.57
CA GLU A 19 -7.78 7.86 22.76
C GLU A 19 -7.51 7.79 21.25
N GLY A 20 -6.35 7.26 20.83
CA GLY A 20 -5.98 7.09 19.42
C GLY A 20 -5.45 8.36 18.75
N GLN A 21 -5.30 9.45 19.50
CA GLN A 21 -4.75 10.71 19.02
C GLN A 21 -3.21 10.65 19.03
N VAL A 22 -2.66 10.13 17.94
CA VAL A 22 -1.21 10.11 17.70
C VAL A 22 -0.84 11.00 16.52
N VAL A 23 0.23 11.77 16.69
CA VAL A 23 0.78 12.59 15.63
C VAL A 23 1.52 11.68 14.65
N LYS A 24 1.10 11.68 13.39
CA LYS A 24 1.76 11.02 12.28
C LYS A 24 1.83 11.98 11.10
N SER A 25 2.95 12.02 10.39
CA SER A 25 3.06 12.78 9.14
C SER A 25 2.59 11.91 7.98
N ILE A 26 1.69 12.48 7.20
CA ILE A 26 1.26 11.88 5.95
C ILE A 26 2.40 11.95 4.93
N GLU A 27 3.19 13.03 4.90
CA GLU A 27 4.31 13.16 3.96
C GLU A 27 5.40 12.11 4.19
N ILE A 28 5.73 11.79 5.46
CA ILE A 28 6.69 10.71 5.77
C ILE A 28 6.16 9.38 5.23
N THR A 29 4.87 9.11 5.39
CA THR A 29 4.26 7.88 4.85
C THR A 29 4.33 7.83 3.32
N SER A 30 4.02 8.93 2.65
CA SER A 30 4.16 9.04 1.19
C SER A 30 5.59 8.84 0.72
N LEU A 31 6.58 9.34 1.48
CA LEU A 31 8.01 9.13 1.18
C LEU A 31 8.38 7.66 1.22
N PHE A 32 7.96 6.92 2.26
CA PHE A 32 8.22 5.47 2.35
C PHE A 32 7.57 4.71 1.19
N GLN A 33 6.35 5.08 0.77
CA GLN A 33 5.69 4.48 -0.39
C GLN A 33 6.46 4.76 -1.68
N LEU A 34 6.95 5.98 -1.88
CA LEU A 34 7.77 6.34 -3.04
C LEU A 34 9.08 5.57 -3.09
N ILE A 35 9.76 5.42 -1.93
CA ILE A 35 10.97 4.61 -1.83
C ILE A 35 10.67 3.15 -2.19
N ALA A 36 9.60 2.56 -1.65
CA ALA A 36 9.21 1.19 -1.97
C ALA A 36 8.93 1.00 -3.47
N LEU A 37 8.23 1.96 -4.10
CA LEU A 37 7.97 1.93 -5.54
C LEU A 37 9.27 2.07 -6.36
N TYR A 38 10.17 2.95 -5.95
CA TYR A 38 11.47 3.11 -6.60
C TYR A 38 12.29 1.81 -6.53
N LEU A 39 12.41 1.21 -5.34
CA LEU A 39 13.15 -0.05 -5.16
C LEU A 39 12.53 -1.18 -5.96
N TYR A 40 11.19 -1.24 -6.04
CA TYR A 40 10.50 -2.20 -6.90
C TYR A 40 10.97 -2.06 -8.35
N PHE A 41 10.84 -0.89 -8.96
CA PHE A 41 11.26 -0.74 -10.34
C PHE A 41 12.77 -0.97 -10.50
N HIS A 42 13.59 -0.45 -9.59
CA HIS A 42 15.04 -0.62 -9.66
C HIS A 42 15.48 -2.09 -9.70
N PHE A 43 14.94 -2.93 -8.82
CA PHE A 43 15.33 -4.34 -8.75
C PHE A 43 14.60 -5.24 -9.75
N PHE A 44 13.37 -4.89 -10.16
CA PHE A 44 12.54 -5.75 -11.00
C PHE A 44 12.49 -5.32 -12.47
N THR A 45 13.21 -4.27 -12.87
CA THR A 45 13.23 -3.78 -14.27
C THR A 45 13.59 -4.89 -15.26
N GLU A 46 14.65 -5.67 -15.02
CA GLU A 46 15.06 -6.75 -15.93
C GLU A 46 13.96 -7.81 -16.08
N LYS A 47 13.38 -8.25 -14.96
CA LYS A 47 12.27 -9.19 -14.95
C LYS A 47 11.06 -8.65 -15.72
N MET A 48 10.74 -7.36 -15.56
CA MET A 48 9.64 -6.73 -16.31
C MET A 48 9.90 -6.75 -17.82
N ILE A 49 11.12 -6.48 -18.26
CA ILE A 49 11.49 -6.55 -19.68
C ILE A 49 11.31 -7.98 -20.21
N LEU A 50 11.74 -8.99 -19.45
CA LEU A 50 11.58 -10.39 -19.84
C LEU A 50 10.10 -10.78 -19.96
N ILE A 51 9.26 -10.39 -19.01
CA ILE A 51 7.80 -10.63 -19.05
C ILE A 51 7.18 -9.97 -20.29
N LEU A 52 7.62 -8.78 -20.68
CA LEU A 52 7.14 -8.11 -21.88
C LEU A 52 7.52 -8.87 -23.15
N ILE A 53 8.77 -9.32 -23.25
CA ILE A 53 9.25 -10.13 -24.39
C ILE A 53 8.48 -11.45 -24.47
N GLU A 54 8.27 -12.10 -23.33
CA GLU A 54 7.51 -13.35 -23.24
C GLU A 54 6.05 -13.13 -23.67
N SER A 55 5.41 -12.03 -23.26
CA SER A 55 4.04 -11.69 -23.64
C SER A 55 3.90 -11.48 -25.15
N ILE A 56 4.87 -10.82 -25.78
CA ILE A 56 4.91 -10.63 -27.24
C ILE A 56 5.06 -11.99 -27.94
N THR A 57 6.02 -12.80 -27.49
CA THR A 57 6.32 -14.09 -28.08
C THR A 57 5.13 -15.05 -27.95
N PHE A 58 4.49 -15.07 -26.78
CA PHE A 58 3.28 -15.85 -26.52
C PHE A 58 2.13 -15.47 -27.45
N THR A 59 1.93 -14.16 -27.68
CA THR A 59 0.92 -13.67 -28.61
C THR A 59 1.21 -14.13 -30.04
N LEU A 60 2.47 -14.07 -30.49
CA LEU A 60 2.87 -14.52 -31.82
C LEU A 60 2.63 -16.02 -32.04
N GLN A 61 2.85 -16.85 -31.01
CA GLN A 61 2.58 -18.29 -31.07
C GLN A 61 1.10 -18.64 -31.26
N LEU A 62 0.20 -17.72 -30.89
CA LEU A 62 -1.24 -17.90 -30.97
C LEU A 62 -1.84 -17.43 -32.31
N VAL A 63 -1.09 -16.71 -33.16
CA VAL A 63 -1.58 -16.11 -34.42
C VAL A 63 -2.20 -17.15 -35.37
N ASN A 64 -1.64 -18.35 -35.43
CA ASN A 64 -2.12 -19.43 -36.30
C ASN A 64 -3.06 -20.42 -35.59
N LYS A 65 -3.57 -20.07 -34.40
CA LYS A 65 -4.52 -20.90 -33.65
C LYS A 65 -5.96 -20.43 -33.90
N PRO A 66 -6.96 -21.30 -33.67
CA PRO A 66 -8.37 -20.88 -33.73
C PRO A 66 -8.61 -19.68 -32.81
N PHE A 67 -9.34 -18.67 -33.30
CA PHE A 67 -9.55 -17.42 -32.58
C PHE A 67 -10.08 -17.62 -31.16
N SER A 68 -11.07 -18.50 -30.98
CA SER A 68 -11.62 -18.80 -29.65
C SER A 68 -10.56 -19.35 -28.69
N TYR A 69 -9.66 -20.21 -29.17
CA TYR A 69 -8.58 -20.75 -28.35
C TYR A 69 -7.58 -19.65 -27.99
N ALA A 70 -7.13 -18.88 -28.99
CA ALA A 70 -6.19 -17.78 -28.78
C ALA A 70 -6.75 -16.75 -27.79
N LEU A 71 -8.03 -16.38 -27.91
CA LEU A 71 -8.69 -15.44 -27.02
C LEU A 71 -8.73 -15.95 -25.56
N THR A 72 -9.08 -17.22 -25.34
CA THR A 72 -9.08 -17.80 -24.00
C THR A 72 -7.68 -17.81 -23.40
N GLN A 73 -6.66 -18.20 -24.16
CA GLN A 73 -5.27 -18.23 -23.68
C GLN A 73 -4.74 -16.83 -23.34
N LEU A 74 -5.01 -15.84 -24.20
CA LEU A 74 -4.64 -14.45 -23.93
C LEU A 74 -5.36 -13.90 -22.70
N SER A 75 -6.65 -14.23 -22.51
CA SER A 75 -7.40 -13.77 -21.34
C SER A 75 -6.83 -14.33 -20.03
N HIS A 76 -6.43 -15.61 -20.01
CA HIS A 76 -5.77 -16.21 -18.86
C HIS A 76 -4.41 -15.57 -18.58
N ALA A 77 -3.56 -15.42 -19.62
CA ALA A 77 -2.26 -14.79 -19.48
C ALA A 77 -2.34 -13.33 -18.98
N LEU A 78 -3.34 -12.58 -19.45
CA LEU A 78 -3.60 -11.22 -18.99
C LEU A 78 -4.02 -11.20 -17.52
N ILE A 79 -5.00 -12.02 -17.14
CA ILE A 79 -5.47 -12.08 -15.74
C ILE A 79 -4.32 -12.46 -14.82
N GLU A 80 -3.55 -13.50 -15.16
CA GLU A 80 -2.41 -13.94 -14.36
C GLU A 80 -1.35 -12.85 -14.21
N SER A 81 -1.01 -12.17 -15.32
CA SER A 81 -0.03 -11.07 -15.32
C SER A 81 -0.50 -9.88 -14.49
N LEU A 82 -1.76 -9.46 -14.65
CA LEU A 82 -2.34 -8.36 -13.87
C LEU A 82 -2.43 -8.71 -12.39
N THR A 83 -2.91 -9.92 -12.05
CA THR A 83 -3.03 -10.36 -10.66
C THR A 83 -1.67 -10.42 -9.99
N SER A 84 -0.65 -10.97 -10.67
CA SER A 84 0.72 -11.03 -10.14
C SER A 84 1.30 -9.63 -9.90
N ALA A 85 1.15 -8.73 -10.87
CA ALA A 85 1.63 -7.34 -10.74
C ALA A 85 0.92 -6.59 -9.59
N LEU A 86 -0.41 -6.70 -9.51
CA LEU A 86 -1.21 -6.04 -8.46
C LEU A 86 -0.90 -6.59 -7.07
N LEU A 87 -0.76 -7.91 -6.92
CA LEU A 87 -0.43 -8.50 -5.63
C LEU A 87 0.95 -8.06 -5.17
N PHE A 88 1.95 -8.06 -6.05
CA PHE A 88 3.30 -7.70 -5.68
C PHE A 88 3.43 -6.21 -5.34
N LEU A 89 2.94 -5.32 -6.22
CA LEU A 89 2.96 -3.88 -5.99
C LEU A 89 2.09 -3.49 -4.80
N GLY A 90 0.88 -4.06 -4.72
CA GLY A 90 -0.06 -3.82 -3.63
C GLY A 90 0.52 -4.24 -2.29
N ALA A 91 1.10 -5.43 -2.20
CA ALA A 91 1.78 -5.89 -0.99
C ALA A 91 2.95 -4.97 -0.61
N GLY A 92 3.76 -4.55 -1.58
CA GLY A 92 4.87 -3.61 -1.33
C GLY A 92 4.40 -2.28 -0.74
N VAL A 93 3.34 -1.69 -1.30
CA VAL A 93 2.76 -0.43 -0.80
C VAL A 93 2.15 -0.63 0.58
N ILE A 94 1.42 -1.72 0.83
CA ILE A 94 0.84 -2.02 2.15
C ILE A 94 1.95 -2.15 3.19
N VAL A 95 3.01 -2.90 2.89
CA VAL A 95 4.15 -3.08 3.79
C VAL A 95 4.83 -1.74 4.07
N ALA A 96 5.03 -0.90 3.04
CA ALA A 96 5.62 0.43 3.21
C ALA A 96 4.73 1.33 4.09
N THR A 97 3.42 1.31 3.88
CA THR A 97 2.47 2.10 4.68
C THR A 97 2.43 1.63 6.13
N VAL A 98 2.24 0.33 6.37
CA VAL A 98 2.17 -0.25 7.72
C VAL A 98 3.50 -0.05 8.44
N GLY A 99 4.62 -0.32 7.77
CA GLY A 99 5.97 -0.12 8.29
C GLY A 99 6.23 1.34 8.64
N SER A 100 5.86 2.28 7.77
CA SER A 100 5.97 3.73 8.04
C SER A 100 5.19 4.14 9.28
N VAL A 101 3.92 3.73 9.39
CA VAL A 101 3.09 4.07 10.56
C VAL A 101 3.69 3.46 11.83
N PHE A 102 4.12 2.20 11.77
CA PHE A 102 4.77 1.53 12.88
C PHE A 102 6.06 2.25 13.33
N LEU A 103 6.90 2.69 12.39
CA LEU A 103 8.14 3.42 12.69
C LEU A 103 7.87 4.82 13.27
N GLN A 104 6.79 5.50 12.83
CA GLN A 104 6.45 6.84 13.30
C GLN A 104 5.85 6.85 14.70
N VAL A 105 4.90 5.95 14.99
CA VAL A 105 4.10 6.02 16.22
C VAL A 105 4.21 4.80 17.13
N GLY A 106 4.80 3.70 16.64
CA GLY A 106 4.81 2.39 17.30
C GLY A 106 3.45 1.69 17.26
N VAL A 107 3.27 0.68 18.12
CA VAL A 107 1.97 0.05 18.32
C VAL A 107 1.14 0.90 19.27
N VAL A 108 -0.04 1.33 18.83
CA VAL A 108 -0.97 2.13 19.63
C VAL A 108 -2.27 1.37 19.80
N ILE A 109 -2.54 0.88 21.01
CA ILE A 109 -3.81 0.24 21.37
C ILE A 109 -4.68 1.29 22.05
N ALA A 110 -5.60 1.87 21.29
CA ALA A 110 -6.50 2.91 21.76
C ALA A 110 -7.86 2.32 22.15
N SER A 111 -7.92 1.63 23.29
CA SER A 111 -9.16 0.99 23.77
C SER A 111 -10.32 1.99 23.95
N LYS A 112 -10.03 3.26 24.25
CA LYS A 112 -11.04 4.33 24.36
C LYS A 112 -11.51 4.87 23.00
N ALA A 113 -10.77 4.63 21.92
CA ALA A 113 -11.19 5.03 20.57
C ALA A 113 -12.18 4.02 19.95
N ILE A 114 -12.12 2.76 20.38
CA ILE A 114 -12.99 1.68 19.90
C ILE A 114 -14.34 1.67 20.65
N GLY A 115 -14.40 2.23 21.86
CA GLY A 115 -15.64 2.43 22.59
C GLY A 115 -16.56 3.43 21.88
N PHE A 116 -17.85 3.11 21.78
CA PHE A 116 -18.86 3.95 21.13
C PHE A 116 -18.88 5.36 21.73
N LYS A 117 -18.35 6.35 21.01
CA LYS A 117 -18.42 7.77 21.39
C LYS A 117 -19.66 8.39 20.78
N SER A 118 -20.65 8.72 21.61
CA SER A 118 -21.87 9.45 21.21
C SER A 118 -21.61 10.92 20.81
N GLU A 119 -20.36 11.39 20.84
CA GLU A 119 -19.95 12.75 20.48
C GLU A 119 -19.94 13.00 18.96
N HIS A 120 -20.04 11.96 18.12
CA HIS A 120 -20.10 12.09 16.66
C HIS A 120 -21.54 12.12 16.09
N ILE A 121 -22.55 12.16 16.96
CA ILE A 121 -23.96 12.34 16.58
C ILE A 121 -24.35 13.77 16.97
N ASN A 122 -24.10 14.73 16.07
CA ASN A 122 -24.73 16.05 16.09
C ASN A 122 -24.90 16.53 14.66
#